data_AF-A0A2H0YXK2-F1
#
_entry.id   AF-A0A2H0YXK2-F1
#
_cell.length_a   1.000
_cell.length_b   1.000
_cell.length_c   1.000
_cell.angle_alpha   90.00
_cell.angle_beta   90.00
_cell.angle_gamma   90.00
#
_symmetry.space_group_name_H-M   'P 1'
#
loop_
_entity.id
_entity.type
_entity.pdbx_description
1 polymer ?
#
loop_
_entity_poly.entity_id
_entity_poly.type
_entity_poly.pdbx_seq_one_letter_code
_entity_poly.pdbx_strand_id
1 'polypeptide(L)'
;MVEKTSGGAMRYDQHLVSFPWNDYELLDSGEHMKLERFGEIIVARPETQALWRKRRPELWKDTNAEFAQLENETRKGTWHTKNPVPESWQMSWHDARFSARLTGFKHVGVFPEQAPNWEWIDAHVRDVIRPASDVGRITSYIPNVLNLFGYTGIASVVTALAGTYVTHVDASKQSLDWAHENARLSGAGDDSIRWILDDALAFVKREARRGAIYDSIILDPPAFGRGAKGEVWKIEEDFLPLLESLKKIFSEKHNSFFIVNGYAAGYASRAFAQAIESVFDDISGESGELHIKESSSERVLPSGIYVRFVR
;
A
#
# COMPACT_ATOMS: atom_id res chain seq x y z
N MET A 1 42.56 -0.59 9.76
CA MET A 1 41.41 -0.12 8.97
C MET A 1 40.81 -1.36 8.34
N VAL A 2 39.71 -1.85 8.91
CA VAL A 2 38.97 -2.96 8.32
C VAL A 2 38.13 -2.34 7.21
N GLU A 3 38.34 -2.78 5.97
CA GLU A 3 37.45 -2.46 4.86
C GLU A 3 36.03 -2.82 5.28
N LYS A 4 35.15 -1.82 5.38
CA LYS A 4 33.71 -2.05 5.33
C LYS A 4 33.46 -2.69 3.97
N THR A 5 33.27 -4.00 3.96
CA THR A 5 32.68 -4.73 2.83
C THR A 5 31.41 -3.99 2.42
N SER A 6 31.37 -3.55 1.16
CA SER A 6 30.26 -2.82 0.57
C SER A 6 28.94 -3.56 0.82
N GLY A 7 28.13 -3.06 1.75
CA GLY A 7 26.73 -3.42 1.89
C GLY A 7 26.02 -3.16 0.56
N GLY A 8 25.11 -4.05 0.16
CA GLY A 8 24.49 -4.00 -1.16
C GLY A 8 23.80 -2.65 -1.40
N ALA A 9 24.08 -1.99 -2.53
CA ALA A 9 23.55 -0.67 -2.82
C ALA A 9 22.05 -0.68 -3.18
N MET A 10 21.38 0.47 -2.98
CA MET A 10 20.03 0.72 -3.49
C MET A 10 19.99 0.60 -5.02
N ARG A 11 19.09 -0.23 -5.54
CA ARG A 11 18.83 -0.36 -6.98
C ARG A 11 17.71 0.60 -7.38
N TYR A 12 18.05 1.63 -8.15
CA TYR A 12 17.07 2.58 -8.66
C TYR A 12 16.36 2.06 -9.92
N ASP A 13 15.24 2.69 -10.26
CA ASP A 13 14.47 2.47 -11.49
C ASP A 13 14.02 1.00 -11.69
N GLN A 14 13.73 0.32 -10.58
CA GLN A 14 13.15 -1.02 -10.57
C GLN A 14 11.62 -0.89 -10.54
N HIS A 15 10.96 -1.00 -11.69
CA HIS A 15 9.50 -0.86 -11.75
C HIS A 15 8.79 -2.18 -11.38
N LEU A 16 7.75 -2.09 -10.56
CA LEU A 16 6.88 -3.22 -10.26
C LEU A 16 5.61 -3.13 -11.10
N VAL A 17 5.21 -4.26 -11.70
CA VAL A 17 4.03 -4.32 -12.55
C VAL A 17 2.99 -5.23 -11.92
N SER A 18 1.82 -4.66 -11.64
CA SER A 18 0.62 -5.40 -11.29
C SER A 18 -0.06 -5.92 -12.54
N PHE A 19 -0.18 -7.25 -12.65
CA PHE A 19 -0.92 -7.91 -13.72
C PHE A 19 -2.40 -8.13 -13.32
N PRO A 20 -3.31 -8.35 -14.28
CA PRO A 20 -4.67 -8.75 -13.97
C PRO A 20 -4.72 -10.03 -13.12
N TRP A 21 -5.72 -10.11 -12.23
CA TRP A 21 -6.07 -11.33 -11.51
C TRP A 21 -7.58 -11.52 -11.51
N ASN A 22 -8.06 -12.59 -10.86
CA ASN A 22 -9.48 -12.99 -10.91
C ASN A 22 -10.43 -11.81 -10.66
N ASP A 23 -10.21 -11.05 -9.59
CA ASP A 23 -11.10 -9.96 -9.19
C ASP A 23 -10.63 -8.56 -9.59
N TYR A 24 -9.50 -8.40 -10.28
CA TYR A 24 -9.08 -7.07 -10.76
C TYR A 24 -8.51 -7.09 -12.17
N GLU A 25 -8.92 -6.11 -12.96
CA GLU A 25 -8.41 -5.92 -14.31
C GLU A 25 -8.49 -4.45 -14.75
N LEU A 26 -7.40 -3.92 -15.31
CA LEU A 26 -7.40 -2.68 -16.06
C LEU A 26 -7.75 -2.98 -17.53
N LEU A 27 -8.97 -2.64 -17.93
CA LEU A 27 -9.55 -3.02 -19.22
C LEU A 27 -9.06 -2.12 -20.38
N ASP A 28 -9.09 -0.81 -20.18
CA ASP A 28 -8.64 0.19 -21.15
C ASP A 28 -8.27 1.49 -20.41
N SER A 29 -7.45 2.32 -21.05
CA SER A 29 -7.06 3.62 -20.51
C SER A 29 -6.83 4.62 -21.63
N GLY A 30 -7.08 5.88 -21.32
CA GLY A 30 -6.82 6.99 -22.22
C GLY A 30 -7.75 8.17 -21.98
N GLU A 31 -7.38 9.31 -22.56
CA GLU A 31 -8.11 10.57 -22.49
C GLU A 31 -8.38 10.98 -21.05
N HIS A 32 -7.36 10.84 -20.20
CA HIS A 32 -7.38 11.12 -18.76
C HIS A 32 -8.31 10.24 -17.93
N MET A 33 -8.68 9.07 -18.45
CA MET A 33 -9.56 8.11 -17.78
C MET A 33 -8.96 6.70 -17.81
N LYS A 34 -9.38 5.87 -16.85
CA LYS A 34 -9.16 4.42 -16.85
C LYS A 34 -10.46 3.68 -16.61
N LEU A 35 -10.58 2.52 -17.24
CA LEU A 35 -11.72 1.60 -17.13
C LEU A 35 -11.22 0.32 -16.44
N GLU A 36 -11.82 0.00 -15.31
CA GLU A 36 -11.34 -1.07 -14.43
C GLU A 36 -12.50 -1.97 -14.00
N ARG A 37 -12.22 -3.26 -13.89
CA ARG A 37 -13.11 -4.25 -13.29
C ARG A 37 -12.62 -4.59 -11.88
N PHE A 38 -13.52 -4.51 -10.91
CA PHE A 38 -13.33 -4.91 -9.52
C PHE A 38 -14.40 -5.97 -9.19
N GLY A 39 -14.04 -7.25 -9.15
CA GLY A 39 -14.98 -8.37 -9.14
C GLY A 39 -15.85 -8.34 -10.40
N GLU A 40 -17.17 -8.20 -10.21
CA GLU A 40 -18.15 -8.07 -11.30
C GLU A 40 -18.47 -6.60 -11.67
N ILE A 41 -17.93 -5.63 -10.93
CA ILE A 41 -18.26 -4.21 -11.10
C ILE A 41 -17.22 -3.52 -11.96
N ILE A 42 -17.66 -2.94 -13.07
CA ILE A 42 -16.83 -2.14 -13.97
C ILE A 42 -17.02 -0.66 -13.65
N VAL A 43 -15.92 0.04 -13.39
CA VAL A 43 -15.91 1.47 -13.07
C VAL A 43 -14.99 2.26 -14.01
N ALA A 44 -15.42 3.47 -14.35
CA ALA A 44 -14.61 4.44 -15.09
C ALA A 44 -14.18 5.57 -14.15
N ARG A 45 -12.88 5.87 -14.11
CA ARG A 45 -12.30 6.81 -13.14
C ARG A 45 -11.28 7.76 -13.78
N PRO A 46 -11.14 9.00 -13.28
CA PRO A 46 -10.10 9.91 -13.72
C PRO A 46 -8.69 9.41 -13.40
N GLU A 47 -7.84 9.48 -14.42
CA GLU A 47 -6.42 9.14 -14.37
C GLU A 47 -5.61 10.16 -15.18
N THR A 48 -4.97 11.09 -14.47
CA THR A 48 -4.29 12.24 -15.09
C THR A 48 -3.12 11.84 -15.98
N GLN A 49 -2.53 10.66 -15.75
CA GLN A 49 -1.39 10.19 -16.54
C GLN A 49 -1.79 9.43 -17.82
N ALA A 50 -3.07 9.06 -17.99
CA ALA A 50 -3.55 8.37 -19.17
C ALA A 50 -3.75 9.34 -20.36
N LEU A 51 -2.67 9.99 -20.82
CA LEU A 51 -2.69 11.06 -21.84
C LEU A 51 -2.97 10.55 -23.26
N TRP A 52 -2.89 9.25 -23.48
CA TRP A 52 -3.07 8.61 -24.78
C TRP A 52 -4.55 8.41 -25.14
N ARG A 53 -4.85 8.02 -26.38
CA ARG A 53 -6.21 7.67 -26.80
C ARG A 53 -6.64 6.31 -26.24
N LYS A 54 -7.93 6.19 -25.90
CA LYS A 54 -8.60 4.92 -25.60
C LYS A 54 -8.45 3.96 -26.78
N ARG A 55 -8.16 2.69 -26.52
CA ARG A 55 -8.00 1.67 -27.58
C ARG A 55 -9.27 0.88 -27.84
N ARG A 56 -10.11 0.74 -26.83
CA ARG A 56 -11.30 -0.09 -26.83
C ARG A 56 -12.53 0.74 -26.41
N PRO A 57 -12.86 1.83 -27.13
CA PRO A 57 -13.95 2.74 -26.75
C PRO A 57 -15.31 2.06 -26.59
N GLU A 58 -15.51 0.90 -27.21
CA GLU A 58 -16.72 0.09 -27.06
C GLU A 58 -16.90 -0.47 -25.64
N LEU A 59 -15.82 -0.79 -24.91
CA LEU A 59 -15.90 -1.33 -23.54
C LEU A 59 -16.46 -0.32 -22.54
N TRP A 60 -16.32 0.97 -22.80
CA TRP A 60 -16.72 2.06 -21.90
C TRP A 60 -18.25 2.20 -21.81
N LYS A 61 -18.99 1.62 -22.75
CA LYS A 61 -20.46 1.67 -22.79
C LYS A 61 -21.10 0.85 -21.66
N ASP A 62 -20.45 -0.24 -21.26
CA ASP A 62 -20.98 -1.21 -20.28
C ASP A 62 -20.53 -0.92 -18.83
N THR A 63 -19.98 0.27 -18.59
CA THR A 63 -19.52 0.70 -17.26
C THR A 63 -20.69 0.75 -16.26
N ASN A 64 -20.53 0.14 -15.08
CA ASN A 64 -21.53 0.22 -14.01
C ASN A 64 -21.58 1.60 -13.36
N ALA A 65 -20.42 2.21 -13.08
CA ALA A 65 -20.35 3.55 -12.49
C ALA A 65 -19.16 4.38 -13.02
N GLU A 66 -19.37 5.68 -13.18
CA GLU A 66 -18.37 6.63 -13.63
C GLU A 66 -18.18 7.73 -12.58
N PHE A 67 -16.94 8.00 -12.19
CA PHE A 67 -16.64 9.08 -11.25
C PHE A 67 -16.43 10.40 -12.00
N ALA A 68 -17.37 11.33 -11.83
CA ALA A 68 -17.23 12.69 -12.34
C ALA A 68 -16.56 13.58 -11.28
N GLN A 69 -15.41 14.12 -11.64
CA GLN A 69 -14.70 15.07 -10.79
C GLN A 69 -15.36 16.45 -10.86
N LEU A 70 -15.54 17.12 -9.70
CA LEU A 70 -16.09 18.47 -9.67
C LEU A 70 -15.08 19.48 -10.23
N GLU A 71 -15.57 20.46 -11.00
CA GLU A 71 -14.72 21.55 -11.50
C GLU A 71 -14.02 22.26 -10.32
N ASN A 72 -12.71 22.50 -10.45
CA ASN A 72 -11.83 23.12 -9.46
C ASN A 72 -11.58 22.33 -8.16
N GLU A 73 -12.03 21.08 -8.02
CA GLU A 73 -11.67 20.23 -6.87
C GLU A 73 -10.91 18.96 -7.29
N THR A 74 -9.67 18.83 -6.81
CA THR A 74 -8.78 17.72 -7.22
C THR A 74 -9.15 16.36 -6.59
N ARG A 75 -9.97 16.36 -5.53
CA ARG A 75 -10.30 15.15 -4.77
C ARG A 75 -11.80 14.86 -4.67
N LYS A 76 -12.68 15.84 -4.84
CA LYS A 76 -14.12 15.63 -4.71
C LYS A 76 -14.78 15.43 -6.07
N GLY A 77 -15.81 14.62 -6.06
CA GLY A 77 -16.57 14.23 -7.22
C GLY A 77 -17.79 13.45 -6.81
N THR A 78 -18.55 13.00 -7.79
CA THR A 78 -19.75 12.20 -7.57
C THR A 78 -19.69 10.98 -8.47
N TRP A 79 -20.15 9.83 -7.95
CA TRP A 79 -20.35 8.64 -8.75
C TRP A 79 -21.68 8.72 -9.48
N HIS A 80 -21.64 8.53 -10.80
CA HIS A 80 -22.82 8.35 -11.64
C HIS A 80 -22.97 6.87 -11.98
N THR A 81 -23.97 6.22 -11.39
CA THR A 81 -24.30 4.82 -11.65
C THR A 81 -25.17 4.70 -12.89
N LYS A 82 -24.75 3.86 -13.83
CA LYS A 82 -25.50 3.50 -15.05
C LYS A 82 -26.25 2.18 -14.88
N ASN A 83 -25.63 1.25 -14.15
CA ASN A 83 -26.21 -0.05 -13.76
C ASN A 83 -26.22 -0.18 -12.23
N PRO A 84 -27.02 -1.10 -11.66
CA PRO A 84 -27.00 -1.37 -10.23
C PRO A 84 -25.59 -1.71 -9.73
N VAL A 85 -25.15 -1.01 -8.68
CA VAL A 85 -23.91 -1.30 -7.94
C VAL A 85 -24.31 -1.50 -6.48
N PRO A 86 -23.92 -2.63 -5.84
CA PRO A 86 -24.19 -2.83 -4.42
C PRO A 86 -23.42 -1.81 -3.57
N GLU A 87 -23.88 -1.59 -2.33
CA GLU A 87 -23.21 -0.67 -1.39
C GLU A 87 -21.72 -1.02 -1.19
N SER A 88 -21.44 -2.31 -1.13
CA SER A 88 -20.10 -2.89 -1.21
C SER A 88 -20.15 -4.25 -1.89
N TRP A 89 -19.03 -4.71 -2.42
CA TRP A 89 -18.89 -6.05 -2.99
C TRP A 89 -17.55 -6.67 -2.59
N GLN A 90 -17.54 -7.98 -2.44
CA GLN A 90 -16.35 -8.71 -2.03
C GLN A 90 -15.41 -8.94 -3.22
N MET A 91 -14.13 -8.86 -2.92
CA MET A 91 -13.02 -9.17 -3.79
C MET A 91 -12.03 -10.06 -3.03
N SER A 92 -11.17 -10.73 -3.79
CA SER A 92 -10.14 -11.60 -3.28
C SER A 92 -8.82 -11.38 -4.01
N TRP A 93 -7.74 -11.57 -3.25
CA TRP A 93 -6.38 -11.69 -3.75
C TRP A 93 -5.71 -12.80 -2.93
N HIS A 94 -5.41 -13.93 -3.57
CA HIS A 94 -5.05 -15.18 -2.88
C HIS A 94 -6.02 -15.50 -1.73
N ASP A 95 -5.51 -15.69 -0.50
CA ASP A 95 -6.31 -15.97 0.69
C ASP A 95 -6.96 -14.72 1.31
N ALA A 96 -6.52 -13.51 0.92
CA ALA A 96 -7.08 -12.26 1.44
C ALA A 96 -8.41 -11.95 0.76
N ARG A 97 -9.43 -11.68 1.57
CA ARG A 97 -10.77 -11.23 1.16
C ARG A 97 -11.07 -9.85 1.70
N PHE A 98 -11.56 -8.96 0.84
CA PHE A 98 -11.82 -7.57 1.19
C PHE A 98 -13.00 -7.00 0.41
N SER A 99 -13.59 -5.93 0.94
CA SER A 99 -14.72 -5.25 0.32
C SER A 99 -14.27 -4.03 -0.48
N ALA A 100 -14.66 -3.95 -1.75
CA ALA A 100 -14.65 -2.72 -2.54
C ALA A 100 -16.01 -2.01 -2.45
N ARG A 101 -16.01 -0.69 -2.66
CA ARG A 101 -17.21 0.15 -2.58
C ARG A 101 -17.02 1.47 -3.31
N LEU A 102 -18.10 2.08 -3.79
CA LEU A 102 -18.05 3.46 -4.28
C LEU A 102 -17.97 4.41 -3.08
N THR A 103 -16.89 5.17 -2.97
CA THR A 103 -16.68 6.11 -1.84
C THR A 103 -17.08 7.54 -2.20
N GLY A 104 -17.00 8.48 -1.24
CA GLY A 104 -17.12 9.91 -1.54
C GLY A 104 -15.97 10.47 -2.40
N PHE A 105 -14.96 9.66 -2.71
CA PHE A 105 -13.80 9.99 -3.53
C PHE A 105 -13.69 9.02 -4.71
N LYS A 106 -12.70 9.25 -5.59
CA LYS A 106 -12.48 8.38 -6.76
C LYS A 106 -11.95 6.98 -6.45
N HIS A 107 -11.49 6.71 -5.23
CA HIS A 107 -10.99 5.37 -4.87
C HIS A 107 -12.14 4.43 -4.50
N VAL A 108 -11.93 3.13 -4.71
CA VAL A 108 -12.95 2.09 -4.41
C VAL A 108 -12.61 1.24 -3.18
N GLY A 109 -11.62 1.64 -2.39
CA GLY A 109 -11.18 0.89 -1.19
C GLY A 109 -10.05 -0.11 -1.44
N VAL A 110 -9.60 -0.26 -2.70
CA VAL A 110 -8.56 -1.18 -3.13
C VAL A 110 -7.58 -0.45 -4.04
N PHE A 111 -6.28 -0.69 -3.87
CA PHE A 111 -5.18 -0.17 -4.69
C PHE A 111 -4.41 -1.33 -5.32
N PRO A 112 -4.87 -1.83 -6.48
CA PRO A 112 -4.34 -3.05 -7.10
C PRO A 112 -2.86 -2.97 -7.48
N GLU A 113 -2.35 -1.78 -7.74
CA GLU A 113 -0.93 -1.50 -7.97
C GLU A 113 -0.01 -1.95 -6.82
N GLN A 114 -0.56 -2.21 -5.63
CA GLN A 114 0.17 -2.75 -4.48
C GLN A 114 0.31 -4.28 -4.48
N ALA A 115 -0.34 -5.01 -5.38
CA ALA A 115 -0.23 -6.47 -5.43
C ALA A 115 1.22 -6.99 -5.53
N PRO A 116 2.15 -6.36 -6.30
CA PRO A 116 3.55 -6.77 -6.28
C PRO A 116 4.24 -6.59 -4.91
N ASN A 117 3.80 -5.63 -4.10
CA ASN A 117 4.28 -5.49 -2.72
C ASN A 117 3.65 -6.52 -1.80
N TRP A 118 2.36 -6.84 -1.97
CA TRP A 118 1.69 -7.90 -1.22
C TRP A 118 2.33 -9.26 -1.48
N GLU A 119 2.60 -9.59 -2.74
CA GLU A 119 3.29 -10.81 -3.15
C GLU A 119 4.68 -10.90 -2.52
N TRP A 120 5.43 -9.79 -2.55
CA TRP A 120 6.76 -9.74 -1.94
C TRP A 120 6.73 -9.88 -0.42
N ILE A 121 5.77 -9.24 0.26
CA ILE A 121 5.61 -9.37 1.72
C ILE A 121 5.27 -10.82 2.08
N ASP A 122 4.29 -11.43 1.41
CA ASP A 122 3.87 -12.81 1.70
C ASP A 122 5.03 -13.79 1.50
N ALA A 123 5.74 -13.69 0.37
CA ALA A 123 6.92 -14.51 0.10
C ALA A 123 8.03 -14.30 1.14
N HIS A 124 8.40 -13.05 1.42
CA HIS A 124 9.47 -12.71 2.37
C HIS A 124 9.13 -13.20 3.78
N VAL A 125 7.91 -12.95 4.25
CA VAL A 125 7.46 -13.41 5.57
C VAL A 125 7.46 -14.92 5.65
N ARG A 126 6.93 -15.64 4.65
CA ARG A 126 6.89 -17.11 4.66
C ARG A 126 8.29 -17.72 4.61
N ASP A 127 9.22 -17.11 3.89
CA ASP A 127 10.62 -17.57 3.87
C ASP A 127 11.32 -17.36 5.22
N VAL A 128 10.98 -16.29 5.94
CA VAL A 128 11.53 -15.97 7.27
C VAL A 128 10.88 -16.78 8.39
N ILE A 129 9.57 -17.02 8.31
CA ILE A 129 8.77 -17.70 9.33
C ILE A 129 8.76 -19.23 9.14
N ARG A 130 9.13 -19.75 7.95
CA ARG A 130 9.26 -21.19 7.75
C ARG A 130 10.10 -21.78 8.89
N PRO A 131 9.57 -22.75 9.67
CA PRO A 131 10.41 -23.43 10.63
C PRO A 131 11.56 -24.02 9.83
N ALA A 132 12.79 -23.71 10.25
CA ALA A 132 13.96 -24.44 9.85
C ALA A 132 13.73 -25.90 10.26
N SER A 133 13.08 -26.66 9.37
CA SER A 133 12.75 -28.06 9.59
C SER A 133 14.00 -28.93 9.68
N ASP A 134 15.18 -28.33 9.44
CA ASP A 134 16.49 -28.97 9.51
C ASP A 134 17.35 -28.56 10.72
N VAL A 135 16.89 -27.68 11.62
CA VAL A 135 17.60 -27.40 12.87
C VAL A 135 16.58 -27.31 13.99
N GLY A 136 16.56 -28.28 14.91
CA GLY A 136 15.56 -28.50 15.96
C GLY A 136 15.37 -27.41 17.02
N ARG A 137 15.23 -26.15 16.59
CA ARG A 137 14.75 -25.00 17.34
C ARG A 137 13.52 -24.46 16.64
N ILE A 138 12.35 -24.89 17.10
CA ILE A 138 11.12 -24.13 16.89
C ILE A 138 11.33 -22.80 17.63
N THR A 139 11.70 -21.75 16.90
CA THR A 139 11.60 -20.40 17.46
C THR A 139 10.16 -19.97 17.34
N SER A 140 9.46 -19.88 18.48
CA SER A 140 8.10 -19.35 18.64
C SER A 140 8.01 -17.83 18.39
N TYR A 141 8.86 -17.30 17.51
CA TYR A 141 8.99 -15.88 17.25
C TYR A 141 8.01 -15.47 16.16
N ILE A 142 7.06 -14.61 16.51
CA ILE A 142 6.13 -14.01 15.55
C ILE A 142 6.65 -12.61 15.23
N PRO A 143 7.04 -12.31 13.98
CA PRO A 143 7.47 -10.97 13.60
C PRO A 143 6.37 -9.94 13.85
N ASN A 144 6.73 -8.79 14.42
CA ASN A 144 5.85 -7.66 14.68
C ASN A 144 6.01 -6.60 13.59
N VAL A 145 4.97 -6.40 12.79
CA VAL A 145 4.97 -5.48 11.64
C VAL A 145 4.14 -4.24 11.95
N LEU A 146 4.71 -3.06 11.72
CA LEU A 146 3.99 -1.78 11.81
C LEU A 146 3.48 -1.37 10.42
N ASN A 147 2.17 -1.18 10.28
CA ASN A 147 1.57 -0.61 9.06
C ASN A 147 1.01 0.78 9.37
N LEU A 148 1.61 1.83 8.79
CA LEU A 148 1.23 3.22 8.98
C LEU A 148 0.47 3.77 7.78
N PHE A 149 -0.56 4.58 8.05
CA PHE A 149 -1.51 5.04 7.04
C PHE A 149 -2.19 3.83 6.35
N GLY A 150 -2.57 2.85 7.17
CA GLY A 150 -2.92 1.52 6.70
C GLY A 150 -4.23 1.43 5.91
N TYR A 151 -5.04 2.50 5.89
CA TYR A 151 -6.27 2.63 5.12
C TYR A 151 -7.24 1.45 5.34
N THR A 152 -7.70 0.78 4.28
CA THR A 152 -8.61 -0.39 4.34
C THR A 152 -7.91 -1.67 4.79
N GLY A 153 -6.63 -1.60 5.18
CA GLY A 153 -5.93 -2.67 5.87
C GLY A 153 -5.57 -3.88 5.02
N ILE A 154 -5.69 -3.84 3.69
CA ILE A 154 -5.38 -4.99 2.82
C ILE A 154 -3.93 -5.46 3.05
N ALA A 155 -2.96 -4.55 3.13
CA ALA A 155 -1.58 -4.91 3.45
C ALA A 155 -1.46 -5.55 4.85
N SER A 156 -2.19 -5.04 5.86
CA SER A 156 -2.20 -5.65 7.20
C SER A 156 -2.79 -7.05 7.19
N VAL A 157 -3.87 -7.27 6.44
CA VAL A 157 -4.51 -8.57 6.27
C VAL A 157 -3.56 -9.56 5.60
N VAL A 158 -2.96 -9.20 4.47
CA VAL A 158 -1.97 -10.04 3.77
C VAL A 158 -0.82 -10.41 4.71
N THR A 159 -0.26 -9.42 5.40
CA THR A 159 0.87 -9.65 6.31
C THR A 159 0.48 -10.54 7.51
N ALA A 160 -0.73 -10.37 8.05
CA ALA A 160 -1.23 -11.20 9.15
C ALA A 160 -1.49 -12.65 8.71
N LEU A 161 -2.09 -12.87 7.53
CA LEU A 161 -2.31 -14.20 6.96
C LEU A 161 -1.00 -14.94 6.68
N ALA A 162 0.09 -14.22 6.42
CA ALA A 162 1.42 -14.79 6.28
C ALA A 162 2.05 -15.24 7.63
N GLY A 163 1.38 -14.99 8.76
CA GLY A 163 1.79 -15.47 10.09
C GLY A 163 2.49 -14.43 10.98
N THR A 164 2.31 -13.13 10.69
CA THR A 164 2.85 -12.05 11.53
C THR A 164 1.82 -11.49 12.51
N TYR A 165 2.32 -10.74 13.50
CA TYR A 165 1.50 -9.83 14.29
C TYR A 165 1.62 -8.43 13.70
N VAL A 166 0.49 -7.77 13.44
CA VAL A 166 0.48 -6.45 12.78
C VAL A 166 -0.05 -5.39 13.73
N THR A 167 0.66 -4.28 13.88
CA THR A 167 0.09 -3.05 14.43
C THR A 167 -0.32 -2.15 13.27
N HIS A 168 -1.62 -2.00 13.06
CA HIS A 168 -2.22 -1.16 12.02
C HIS A 168 -2.58 0.21 12.60
N VAL A 169 -2.13 1.29 11.95
CA VAL A 169 -2.37 2.67 12.36
C VAL A 169 -3.01 3.47 11.23
N ASP A 170 -4.16 4.07 11.51
CA ASP A 170 -4.81 5.02 10.61
C ASP A 170 -5.51 6.13 11.42
N ALA A 171 -5.59 7.33 10.86
CA ALA A 171 -6.23 8.48 11.50
C ALA A 171 -7.75 8.54 11.26
N SER A 172 -8.26 7.77 10.30
CA SER A 172 -9.67 7.72 9.93
C SER A 172 -10.37 6.53 10.59
N LYS A 173 -11.36 6.83 11.45
CA LYS A 173 -12.20 5.80 12.06
C LYS A 173 -12.93 4.96 11.00
N GLN A 174 -13.38 5.59 9.93
CA GLN A 174 -14.02 4.90 8.81
C GLN A 174 -13.06 3.93 8.11
N SER A 175 -11.81 4.32 7.88
CA SER A 175 -10.80 3.44 7.27
C SER A 175 -10.54 2.22 8.17
N LEU A 176 -10.41 2.44 9.49
CA LEU A 176 -10.26 1.35 10.45
C LEU A 176 -11.46 0.40 10.45
N ASP A 177 -12.68 0.93 10.37
CA ASP A 177 -13.89 0.08 10.30
C ASP A 177 -13.87 -0.82 9.07
N TRP A 178 -13.44 -0.30 7.92
CA TRP A 178 -13.24 -1.10 6.71
C TRP A 178 -12.09 -2.11 6.85
N ALA A 179 -11.00 -1.74 7.52
CA ALA A 179 -9.89 -2.64 7.79
C ALA A 179 -10.29 -3.81 8.69
N HIS A 180 -11.08 -3.55 9.73
CA HIS A 180 -11.68 -4.59 10.59
C HIS A 180 -12.61 -5.51 9.80
N GLU A 181 -13.46 -4.95 8.92
CA GLU A 181 -14.33 -5.73 8.04
C GLU A 181 -13.51 -6.67 7.16
N ASN A 182 -12.45 -6.16 6.52
CA ASN A 182 -11.56 -6.94 5.65
C ASN A 182 -10.81 -8.04 6.41
N ALA A 183 -10.31 -7.75 7.62
CA ALA A 183 -9.68 -8.76 8.47
C ALA A 183 -10.65 -9.90 8.82
N ARG A 184 -11.89 -9.57 9.19
CA ARG A 184 -12.95 -10.55 9.46
C ARG A 184 -13.30 -11.38 8.23
N LEU A 185 -13.45 -10.74 7.06
CA LEU A 185 -13.75 -11.43 5.79
C LEU A 185 -12.65 -12.41 5.39
N SER A 186 -11.40 -12.07 5.70
CA SER A 186 -10.23 -12.90 5.43
C SER A 186 -10.01 -14.02 6.45
N GLY A 187 -10.74 -14.01 7.57
CA GLY A 187 -10.47 -14.93 8.68
C GLY A 187 -9.12 -14.68 9.36
N ALA A 188 -8.58 -13.46 9.27
CA ALA A 188 -7.42 -13.08 10.06
C ALA A 188 -7.80 -13.14 11.55
N GLY A 189 -7.02 -13.86 12.36
CA GLY A 189 -7.36 -14.08 13.77
C GLY A 189 -7.50 -12.76 14.54
N ASP A 190 -8.43 -12.70 15.48
CA ASP A 190 -8.74 -11.47 16.24
C ASP A 190 -7.50 -10.88 16.96
N ASP A 191 -6.55 -11.72 17.35
CA ASP A 191 -5.31 -11.35 18.03
C ASP A 191 -4.10 -11.14 17.08
N SER A 192 -4.29 -11.28 15.76
CA SER A 192 -3.22 -11.11 14.77
C SER A 192 -2.95 -9.65 14.39
N ILE A 193 -3.93 -8.76 14.63
CA ILE A 193 -3.83 -7.34 14.28
C ILE A 193 -4.27 -6.46 15.44
N ARG A 194 -3.40 -5.53 15.84
CA ARG A 194 -3.69 -4.43 16.76
C ARG A 194 -4.07 -3.17 15.99
N TRP A 195 -5.23 -2.62 16.32
CA TRP A 195 -5.82 -1.48 15.61
C TRP A 195 -5.64 -0.19 16.39
N ILE A 196 -5.07 0.82 15.74
CA ILE A 196 -4.76 2.11 16.36
C ILE A 196 -5.41 3.24 15.56
N LEU A 197 -6.33 3.96 16.22
CA LEU A 197 -6.86 5.23 15.73
C LEU A 197 -6.00 6.38 16.24
N ASP A 198 -5.03 6.84 15.44
CA ASP A 198 -4.12 7.91 15.84
C ASP A 198 -3.44 8.59 14.64
N ASP A 199 -2.81 9.73 14.89
CA ASP A 199 -1.86 10.31 13.95
C ASP A 199 -0.59 9.43 13.90
N ALA A 200 -0.12 9.10 12.69
CA ALA A 200 1.00 8.19 12.50
C ALA A 200 2.30 8.72 13.11
N LEU A 201 2.62 10.00 12.90
CA LEU A 201 3.85 10.60 13.43
C LEU A 201 3.80 10.70 14.96
N ALA A 202 2.67 11.10 15.52
CA ALA A 202 2.46 11.16 16.97
C ALA A 202 2.54 9.77 17.61
N PHE A 203 1.98 8.74 16.95
CA PHE A 203 2.09 7.34 17.36
C PHE A 203 3.54 6.87 17.40
N VAL A 204 4.28 7.01 16.30
CA VAL A 204 5.69 6.60 16.21
C VAL A 204 6.53 7.33 17.26
N LYS A 205 6.32 8.64 17.47
CA LYS A 205 7.00 9.41 18.53
C LYS A 205 6.68 8.91 19.94
N ARG A 206 5.48 8.37 20.20
CA ARG A 206 5.13 7.75 21.49
C ARG A 206 5.78 6.38 21.66
N GLU A 207 5.76 5.55 20.62
CA GLU A 207 6.39 4.24 20.62
C GLU A 207 7.91 4.34 20.80
N ALA A 208 8.56 5.30 20.13
CA ALA A 208 9.99 5.60 20.31
C ALA A 208 10.32 6.00 21.75
N ARG A 209 9.48 6.82 22.40
CA ARG A 209 9.65 7.18 23.82
C ARG A 209 9.47 5.99 24.77
N ARG A 210 8.68 5.00 24.38
CA ARG A 210 8.45 3.76 25.14
C ARG A 210 9.52 2.70 24.87
N GLY A 211 10.41 2.91 23.90
CA GLY A 211 11.40 1.92 23.49
C GLY A 211 10.78 0.71 22.77
N ALA A 212 9.62 0.87 22.13
CA ALA A 212 9.01 -0.18 21.33
C ALA A 212 9.87 -0.46 20.08
N ILE A 213 9.90 -1.72 19.64
CA ILE A 213 10.61 -2.17 18.44
C ILE A 213 9.65 -2.98 17.56
N TYR A 214 9.70 -2.71 16.26
CA TYR A 214 8.97 -3.42 15.21
C TYR A 214 9.98 -4.07 14.28
N ASP A 215 9.76 -5.33 13.91
CA ASP A 215 10.64 -6.05 12.99
C ASP A 215 10.53 -5.52 11.57
N SER A 216 9.33 -5.14 11.14
CA SER A 216 9.13 -4.59 9.81
C SER A 216 8.18 -3.42 9.79
N ILE A 217 8.32 -2.56 8.79
CA ILE A 217 7.53 -1.35 8.63
C ILE A 217 6.97 -1.30 7.20
N ILE A 218 5.66 -1.03 7.10
CA ILE A 218 4.95 -0.66 5.88
C ILE A 218 4.45 0.76 6.09
N LEU A 219 4.75 1.64 5.15
CA LEU A 219 4.48 3.08 5.25
C LEU A 219 3.82 3.58 3.96
N ASP A 220 2.61 4.14 4.07
CA ASP A 220 1.88 4.67 2.91
C ASP A 220 1.38 6.13 3.10
N PRO A 221 2.29 7.11 3.25
CA PRO A 221 1.92 8.45 3.63
C PRO A 221 1.26 9.19 2.45
N PRO A 222 0.13 9.90 2.67
CA PRO A 222 -0.41 10.78 1.65
C PRO A 222 0.47 12.03 1.49
N ALA A 223 0.37 12.75 0.36
CA ALA A 223 1.03 14.07 0.26
C ALA A 223 0.50 15.07 1.30
N PHE A 224 -0.81 15.02 1.55
CA PHE A 224 -1.48 15.87 2.51
C PHE A 224 -2.60 15.09 3.19
N GLY A 225 -2.66 15.17 4.52
CA GLY A 225 -3.63 14.48 5.35
C GLY A 225 -3.93 15.22 6.65
N ARG A 226 -4.81 14.61 7.46
CA ARG A 226 -5.07 15.06 8.82
C ARG A 226 -5.02 13.89 9.79
N GLY A 227 -4.42 14.13 10.95
CA GLY A 227 -4.40 13.20 12.08
C GLY A 227 -5.75 13.09 12.77
N ALA A 228 -5.88 12.10 13.67
CA ALA A 228 -7.13 11.78 14.36
C ALA A 228 -7.67 12.92 15.24
N LYS A 229 -6.81 13.87 15.66
CA LYS A 229 -7.17 15.05 16.45
C LYS A 229 -7.05 16.35 15.65
N GLY A 230 -6.95 16.24 14.32
CA GLY A 230 -6.85 17.38 13.41
C GLY A 230 -5.43 17.88 13.16
N GLU A 231 -4.39 17.14 13.59
CA GLU A 231 -3.00 17.38 13.22
C GLU A 231 -2.89 17.50 11.69
N VAL A 232 -2.06 18.41 11.19
CA VAL A 232 -1.85 18.54 9.74
C VAL A 232 -0.65 17.69 9.38
N TRP A 233 -0.81 16.86 8.35
CA TRP A 233 0.28 16.10 7.74
C TRP A 233 0.59 16.68 6.37
N LYS A 234 1.86 16.99 6.11
CA LYS A 234 2.39 17.31 4.78
C LYS A 234 3.69 16.55 4.54
N ILE A 235 3.78 15.89 3.41
CA ILE A 235 4.97 15.08 3.08
C ILE A 235 6.26 15.92 3.10
N GLU A 236 6.23 17.17 2.66
CA GLU A 236 7.42 18.04 2.62
C GLU A 236 7.89 18.51 4.02
N GLU A 237 7.00 18.52 5.01
CA GLU A 237 7.29 18.99 6.36
C GLU A 237 7.55 17.81 7.32
N ASP A 238 6.79 16.73 7.17
CA ASP A 238 6.68 15.68 8.18
C ASP A 238 7.34 14.35 7.80
N PHE A 239 7.67 14.12 6.53
CA PHE A 239 8.21 12.83 6.08
C PHE A 239 9.56 12.51 6.71
N LEU A 240 10.53 13.44 6.65
CA LEU A 240 11.85 13.23 7.25
C LEU A 240 11.76 13.05 8.79
N PRO A 241 11.03 13.89 9.56
CA PRO A 241 10.80 13.65 10.98
C PRO A 241 10.15 12.29 11.30
N LEU A 242 9.27 11.78 10.42
CA LEU A 242 8.69 10.45 10.56
C LEU A 242 9.75 9.37 10.39
N LEU A 243 10.57 9.44 9.32
CA LEU A 243 11.65 8.48 9.08
C LEU A 243 12.66 8.45 10.24
N GLU A 244 13.08 9.61 10.76
CA GLU A 244 13.97 9.69 11.93
C GLU A 244 13.37 9.07 13.19
N SER A 245 12.05 9.15 13.35
CA SER A 245 11.34 8.53 14.46
C SER A 245 11.20 7.01 14.24
N LEU A 246 10.99 6.57 12.99
CA LEU A 246 10.92 5.16 12.61
C LEU A 246 12.27 4.46 12.80
N LYS A 247 13.40 5.11 12.47
CA LYS A 247 14.75 4.57 12.73
C LYS A 247 14.93 4.10 14.18
N LYS A 248 14.33 4.81 15.14
CA LYS A 248 14.44 4.50 16.58
C LYS A 248 13.64 3.27 17.00
N ILE A 249 12.64 2.87 16.21
CA ILE A 249 11.74 1.76 16.53
C ILE A 249 11.83 0.62 15.50
N PHE A 250 12.72 0.73 14.52
CA PHE A 250 12.93 -0.28 13.49
C PHE A 250 14.02 -1.27 13.92
N SER A 251 13.69 -2.55 13.89
CA SER A 251 14.58 -3.63 14.30
C SER A 251 15.85 -3.71 13.45
N GLU A 252 16.99 -3.99 14.09
CA GLU A 252 18.28 -4.28 13.45
C GLU A 252 18.44 -5.79 13.13
N LYS A 253 17.39 -6.60 13.29
CA LYS A 253 17.46 -8.04 13.02
C LYS A 253 17.56 -8.30 11.52
N HIS A 254 18.33 -9.33 11.17
CA HIS A 254 18.35 -9.88 9.82
C HIS A 254 16.94 -10.23 9.34
N ASN A 255 16.65 -9.93 8.08
CA ASN A 255 15.35 -10.03 7.41
C ASN A 255 14.27 -9.03 7.86
N SER A 256 14.60 -8.04 8.71
CA SER A 256 13.72 -6.91 9.00
C SER A 256 13.52 -6.10 7.71
N PHE A 257 12.28 -5.82 7.32
CA PHE A 257 12.01 -5.10 6.08
C PHE A 257 11.34 -3.75 6.29
N PHE A 258 11.58 -2.86 5.34
CA PHE A 258 10.94 -1.55 5.28
C PHE A 258 10.39 -1.32 3.87
N ILE A 259 9.13 -0.89 3.78
CA ILE A 259 8.51 -0.46 2.52
C ILE A 259 7.89 0.91 2.74
N VAL A 260 8.18 1.84 1.83
CA VAL A 260 7.42 3.10 1.71
C VAL A 260 6.85 3.24 0.30
N ASN A 261 5.57 3.61 0.24
CA ASN A 261 4.85 3.91 -1.00
C ASN A 261 4.60 5.41 -1.14
N GLY A 262 4.27 5.87 -2.34
CA GLY A 262 3.85 7.25 -2.58
C GLY A 262 2.94 7.37 -3.80
N TYR A 263 1.84 8.13 -3.65
CA TYR A 263 0.80 8.30 -4.67
C TYR A 263 0.60 9.73 -5.12
N ALA A 264 1.36 10.67 -4.54
CA ALA A 264 1.24 12.06 -4.87
C ALA A 264 1.91 12.33 -6.23
N ALA A 265 1.09 12.72 -7.20
CA ALA A 265 1.56 13.18 -8.50
C ALA A 265 2.59 14.31 -8.31
N GLY A 266 3.86 14.04 -8.65
CA GLY A 266 4.94 15.01 -8.59
C GLY A 266 6.25 14.52 -7.98
N TYR A 267 6.25 13.45 -7.16
CA TYR A 267 7.49 12.90 -6.64
C TYR A 267 8.03 11.78 -7.51
N ALA A 268 9.32 11.84 -7.81
CA ALA A 268 10.07 10.71 -8.34
C ALA A 268 10.40 9.73 -7.21
N SER A 269 10.41 8.42 -7.52
CA SER A 269 10.85 7.36 -6.60
C SER A 269 12.23 7.64 -6.00
N ARG A 270 13.11 8.27 -6.78
CA ARG A 270 14.46 8.65 -6.36
C ARG A 270 14.49 9.63 -5.19
N ALA A 271 13.52 10.54 -5.09
CA ALA A 271 13.43 11.47 -3.96
C ALA A 271 13.13 10.72 -2.66
N PHE A 272 12.25 9.73 -2.71
CA PHE A 272 11.94 8.87 -1.56
C PHE A 272 13.14 7.99 -1.19
N ALA A 273 13.82 7.42 -2.19
CA ALA A 273 15.01 6.60 -1.96
C ALA A 273 16.11 7.39 -1.25
N GLN A 274 16.39 8.61 -1.71
CA GLN A 274 17.38 9.49 -1.08
C GLN A 274 16.99 9.91 0.34
N ALA A 275 15.70 10.14 0.61
CA ALA A 275 15.23 10.41 1.97
C ALA A 275 15.48 9.20 2.90
N ILE A 276 15.20 7.99 2.41
CA ILE A 276 15.48 6.75 3.14
C ILE A 276 16.99 6.57 3.39
N GLU A 277 17.82 6.72 2.36
CA GLU A 277 19.29 6.60 2.46
C GLU A 277 19.91 7.67 3.37
N SER A 278 19.26 8.83 3.53
CA SER A 278 19.73 9.87 4.45
C SER A 278 19.49 9.52 5.93
N VAL A 279 18.60 8.57 6.21
CA VAL A 279 18.22 8.18 7.58
C VAL A 279 18.73 6.79 7.94
N PHE A 280 18.59 5.81 7.06
CA PHE A 280 18.93 4.41 7.36
C PHE A 280 20.29 4.04 6.77
N ASP A 281 21.21 3.60 7.65
CA ASP A 281 22.56 3.20 7.28
C ASP A 281 22.60 1.74 6.79
N ASP A 282 23.57 1.42 5.93
CA ASP A 282 23.91 0.04 5.50
C ASP A 282 22.71 -0.77 4.95
N ILE A 283 21.78 -0.12 4.26
CA ILE A 283 20.59 -0.76 3.67
C ILE A 283 20.84 -1.30 2.26
N SER A 284 20.22 -2.44 1.93
CA SER A 284 20.16 -2.98 0.57
C SER A 284 18.72 -3.14 0.10
N GLY A 285 18.40 -2.52 -1.03
CA GLY A 285 17.02 -2.42 -1.47
C GLY A 285 16.85 -1.98 -2.91
N GLU A 286 15.64 -1.56 -3.22
CA GLU A 286 15.25 -1.09 -4.54
C GLU A 286 14.16 -0.01 -4.46
N SER A 287 14.08 0.79 -5.53
CA SER A 287 13.08 1.83 -5.69
C SER A 287 12.64 1.94 -7.14
N GLY A 288 11.41 2.36 -7.36
CA GLY A 288 10.88 2.60 -8.69
C GLY A 288 9.41 2.98 -8.66
N GLU A 289 8.74 2.76 -9.77
CA GLU A 289 7.30 3.04 -9.91
C GLU A 289 6.47 1.76 -9.78
N LEU A 290 5.23 1.94 -9.34
CA LEU A 290 4.19 0.93 -9.35
C LEU A 290 3.35 1.15 -10.62
N HIS A 291 3.26 0.11 -11.44
CA HIS A 291 2.55 0.11 -12.71
C HIS A 291 1.39 -0.89 -12.68
N ILE A 292 0.35 -0.62 -13.46
CA ILE A 292 -0.73 -1.58 -13.74
C ILE A 292 -0.72 -1.92 -15.22
N LYS A 293 -0.68 -3.21 -15.55
CA LYS A 293 -0.74 -3.69 -16.94
C LYS A 293 -2.18 -3.66 -17.44
N GLU A 294 -2.40 -3.00 -18.58
CA GLU A 294 -3.68 -3.04 -19.29
C GLU A 294 -3.85 -4.43 -19.92
N SER A 295 -5.00 -5.08 -19.74
CA SER A 295 -5.23 -6.43 -20.29
C SER A 295 -5.44 -6.43 -21.80
N SER A 296 -5.93 -5.32 -22.35
CA SER A 296 -6.26 -5.18 -23.77
C SER A 296 -5.10 -4.69 -24.64
N SER A 297 -3.93 -4.37 -24.06
CA SER A 297 -2.78 -3.87 -24.81
C SER A 297 -1.44 -4.03 -24.09
N GLU A 298 -0.35 -3.61 -24.75
CA GLU A 298 0.97 -3.61 -24.12
C GLU A 298 1.19 -2.47 -23.12
N ARG A 299 0.22 -1.55 -22.98
CA ARG A 299 0.35 -0.36 -22.12
C ARG A 299 0.47 -0.74 -20.65
N VAL A 300 1.27 0.06 -19.96
CA VAL A 300 1.34 0.10 -18.51
C VAL A 300 0.92 1.49 -18.03
N LEU A 301 0.14 1.53 -16.96
CA LEU A 301 -0.32 2.76 -16.33
C LEU A 301 0.48 2.99 -15.04
N PRO A 302 1.29 4.06 -14.95
CA PRO A 302 1.94 4.41 -13.71
C PRO A 302 0.92 4.86 -12.67
N SER A 303 1.01 4.29 -11.47
CA SER A 303 0.00 4.43 -10.42
C SER A 303 0.59 4.82 -9.05
N GLY A 304 1.91 4.79 -8.90
CA GLY A 304 2.59 5.23 -7.68
C GLY A 304 4.10 5.02 -7.74
N ILE A 305 4.77 5.25 -6.62
CA ILE A 305 6.19 4.98 -6.41
C ILE A 305 6.38 4.13 -5.16
N TYR A 306 7.53 3.45 -5.08
CA TYR A 306 7.92 2.72 -3.89
C TYR A 306 9.43 2.77 -3.64
N VAL A 307 9.80 2.53 -2.39
CA VAL A 307 11.14 2.15 -1.96
C VAL A 307 10.98 1.00 -0.98
N ARG A 308 11.76 -0.08 -1.15
CA ARG A 308 11.84 -1.14 -0.15
C ARG A 308 13.25 -1.63 0.06
N PHE A 309 13.56 -2.05 1.27
CA PHE A 309 14.84 -2.64 1.62
C PHE A 309 14.70 -3.66 2.74
N VAL A 310 15.74 -4.49 2.88
CA VAL A 310 15.87 -5.50 3.93
C VAL A 310 17.21 -5.29 4.65
N ARG A 311 17.25 -5.61 5.95
CA ARG A 311 18.48 -5.67 6.76
C ARG A 311 19.04 -7.07 6.87
#